data_AF-A0A527YTL7-F1
#
_entry.id   AF-A0A527YTL7-F1
#
_cell.length_a   1.000
_cell.length_b   1.000
_cell.length_c   1.000
_cell.angle_alpha   90.00
_cell.angle_beta   90.00
_cell.angle_gamma   90.00
#
_symmetry.space_group_name_H-M   'P 1'
#
loop_
_entity.id
_entity.type
_entity.pdbx_description
1 polymer ?
#
loop_
_entity_poly.entity_id
_entity_poly.type
_entity_poly.pdbx_seq_one_letter_code
_entity_poly.pdbx_strand_id
1 'polypeptide(L)' 'SAQKRAAKSAAIERMRMRYREMRDSRWRGYRGYDVWFDAPINNAKLAATSVYGDQVATFLRLFDLCSGDYPRFYA' A
#
# COMPACT_ATOMS: atom_id res chain seq x y z
N SER A 1 5.98 -26.98 -0.54
CA SER A 1 5.00 -27.96 -0.03
C SER A 1 3.59 -27.41 -0.15
N ALA A 2 2.57 -28.27 -0.17
CA ALA A 2 1.16 -27.85 -0.20
C ALA A 2 0.81 -26.93 0.99
N GLN A 3 1.35 -27.22 2.17
CA GLN A 3 1.14 -26.41 3.37
C GLN A 3 1.63 -24.96 3.23
N LYS A 4 2.83 -24.73 2.65
CA LYS A 4 3.32 -23.37 2.38
C LYS A 4 2.41 -22.61 1.40
N ARG A 5 1.83 -23.29 0.41
CA ARG A 5 0.87 -22.68 -0.53
C ARG A 5 -0.44 -22.32 0.15
N ALA A 6 -0.99 -23.22 0.97
CA ALA A 6 -2.20 -22.95 1.74
C ALA A 6 -2.01 -21.78 2.72
N ALA A 7 -0.90 -21.76 3.45
CA ALA A 7 -0.56 -20.67 4.36
C ALA A 7 -0.43 -19.32 3.64
N LYS A 8 0.21 -19.32 2.45
CA LYS A 8 0.30 -18.12 1.60
C LYS A 8 -1.09 -17.62 1.18
N SER A 9 -1.95 -18.51 0.70
CA SER A 9 -3.33 -18.13 0.31
C SER A 9 -4.11 -17.56 1.48
N ALA A 10 -4.03 -18.18 2.66
CA ALA A 10 -4.69 -17.69 3.87
C ALA A 10 -4.16 -16.30 4.30
N ALA A 11 -2.87 -16.06 4.16
CA ALA A 11 -2.27 -14.75 4.44
C ALA A 11 -2.78 -13.66 3.49
N ILE A 12 -2.87 -13.96 2.18
CA ILE A 12 -3.41 -13.04 1.18
C ILE A 12 -4.89 -12.73 1.47
N GLU A 13 -5.68 -13.73 1.85
CA GLU A 13 -7.10 -13.48 2.14
C GLU A 13 -7.29 -12.64 3.41
N ARG A 14 -6.51 -12.89 4.47
CA ARG A 14 -6.50 -12.01 5.65
C ARG A 14 -6.13 -10.57 5.31
N MET A 15 -5.16 -10.37 4.42
CA MET A 15 -4.79 -9.04 3.94
C MET A 15 -5.96 -8.35 3.23
N ARG A 16 -6.67 -9.07 2.34
CA ARG A 16 -7.85 -8.54 1.64
C ARG A 16 -9.01 -8.21 2.58
N MET A 17 -9.25 -9.03 3.61
CA MET A 17 -10.27 -8.74 4.63
C MET A 17 -9.96 -7.43 5.37
N ARG A 18 -8.72 -7.26 5.84
CA ARG A 18 -8.29 -6.02 6.53
C ARG A 18 -8.42 -4.79 5.64
N TYR A 19 -8.13 -4.93 4.35
CA TYR A 19 -8.36 -3.85 3.39
C TYR A 19 -9.84 -3.47 3.31
N ARG A 20 -10.74 -4.44 3.12
CA ARG A 20 -12.19 -4.19 3.04
C ARG A 20 -12.73 -3.52 4.30
N GLU A 21 -12.29 -3.97 5.48
CA GLU A 21 -12.64 -3.36 6.76
C GLU A 21 -12.21 -1.89 6.82
N MET A 22 -10.95 -1.59 6.50
CA MET A 22 -10.43 -0.21 6.48
C MET A 22 -11.12 0.66 5.43
N ARG A 23 -11.36 0.11 4.23
CA ARG A 23 -12.04 0.75 3.11
C ARG A 23 -13.44 1.21 3.52
N ASP A 24 -14.21 0.30 4.09
CA ASP A 24 -15.63 0.51 4.38
C ASP A 24 -15.84 1.30 5.69
N SER A 25 -14.86 1.29 6.60
CA SER A 25 -14.87 2.09 7.84
C SER A 25 -14.15 3.43 7.68
N ARG A 26 -12.85 3.48 7.99
CA ARG A 26 -12.02 4.70 8.11
C ARG A 26 -12.00 5.50 6.82
N TRP A 27 -12.04 4.84 5.66
CA TRP A 27 -11.98 5.49 4.36
C TRP A 27 -13.36 5.80 3.77
N ARG A 28 -14.44 5.58 4.52
CA ARG A 28 -15.84 5.90 4.13
C ARG A 28 -16.22 5.35 2.75
N GLY A 29 -15.76 4.14 2.44
CA GLY A 29 -16.05 3.45 1.20
C GLY A 29 -15.22 3.89 0.00
N TYR A 30 -14.08 4.58 0.19
CA TYR A 30 -13.18 4.95 -0.92
C TYR A 30 -12.56 3.71 -1.59
N ARG A 31 -12.90 3.45 -2.86
CA ARG A 31 -12.54 2.23 -3.61
C ARG A 31 -11.28 2.33 -4.48
N GLY A 32 -10.46 3.38 -4.31
CA GLY A 32 -9.32 3.63 -5.19
C GLY A 32 -8.28 2.49 -5.26
N TYR A 33 -8.26 1.59 -4.28
CA TYR A 33 -7.34 0.46 -4.22
C TYR A 33 -7.99 -0.90 -4.54
N ASP A 34 -9.28 -0.96 -4.88
CA ASP A 34 -9.99 -2.24 -5.13
C ASP A 34 -9.27 -3.06 -6.22
N VAL A 35 -8.91 -2.42 -7.34
CA VAL A 35 -8.14 -3.05 -8.44
C VAL A 35 -6.81 -3.63 -7.96
N TRP A 36 -6.12 -2.96 -7.03
CA TRP A 36 -4.86 -3.45 -6.48
C TRP A 36 -5.07 -4.68 -5.59
N PHE A 37 -6.08 -4.69 -4.72
CA PHE A 37 -6.32 -5.82 -3.80
C PHE A 37 -6.97 -7.03 -4.49
N ASP A 38 -7.77 -6.82 -5.54
CA ASP A 38 -8.47 -7.88 -6.26
C ASP A 38 -7.55 -8.61 -7.25
N ALA A 39 -6.57 -7.93 -7.83
CA ALA A 39 -5.58 -8.55 -8.71
C ALA A 39 -4.65 -9.54 -7.96
N PRO A 40 -4.02 -10.49 -8.68
CA PRO A 40 -3.09 -11.46 -8.08
C PRO A 40 -1.96 -10.81 -7.28
N ILE A 41 -1.70 -11.32 -6.08
CA ILE A 41 -0.63 -10.84 -5.19
C ILE A 41 0.64 -11.68 -5.40
N ASN A 42 1.70 -11.04 -5.85
CA ASN A 42 3.01 -11.65 -6.10
C ASN A 42 4.14 -10.79 -5.53
N ASN A 43 5.37 -11.31 -5.57
CA ASN A 43 6.52 -10.64 -4.97
C ASN A 43 6.86 -9.31 -5.65
N ALA A 44 6.67 -9.17 -6.97
CA ALA A 44 6.94 -7.93 -7.69
C ALA A 44 6.01 -6.80 -7.23
N LYS A 45 4.72 -7.10 -7.06
CA LYS A 45 3.72 -6.16 -6.57
C LYS A 45 4.02 -5.70 -5.15
N LEU A 46 4.37 -6.64 -4.27
CA LEU A 46 4.76 -6.33 -2.89
C LEU A 46 6.06 -5.52 -2.84
N ALA A 47 7.03 -5.85 -3.68
CA ALA A 47 8.29 -5.11 -3.78
C ALA A 47 8.06 -3.66 -4.24
N ALA A 48 7.22 -3.45 -5.26
CA ALA A 48 6.87 -2.10 -5.70
C ALA A 48 6.23 -1.25 -4.59
N THR A 49 5.32 -1.85 -3.80
CA THR A 49 4.73 -1.17 -2.63
C THR A 49 5.75 -0.92 -1.53
N SER A 50 6.68 -1.85 -1.27
CA SER A 50 7.74 -1.68 -0.28
C SER A 50 8.69 -0.55 -0.65
N VAL A 51 9.16 -0.52 -1.91
CA VAL A 51 10.06 0.52 -2.42
C VAL A 51 9.41 1.90 -2.31
N TYR A 52 8.12 2.01 -2.67
CA TYR A 52 7.39 3.24 -2.46
C TYR A 52 7.39 3.65 -0.98
N GLY A 53 7.10 2.71 -0.07
CA GLY A 53 7.13 2.93 1.38
C GLY A 53 8.49 3.42 1.90
N ASP A 54 9.59 2.80 1.47
CA ASP A 54 10.95 3.17 1.85
C ASP A 54 11.29 4.62 1.42
N GLN A 55 10.71 5.07 0.31
CA GLN A 55 10.92 6.43 -0.22
C GLN A 55 10.02 7.48 0.44
N VAL A 56 8.94 7.11 1.14
CA VAL A 56 8.02 8.06 1.79
C VAL A 56 8.76 8.90 2.83
N ALA A 57 9.59 8.28 3.67
CA ALA A 57 10.32 9.01 4.71
C ALA A 57 11.25 10.08 4.10
N THR A 58 11.93 9.74 3.01
CA THR A 58 12.79 10.68 2.27
C THR A 58 11.98 11.79 1.61
N PHE A 59 10.84 11.46 1.01
CA PHE A 59 9.93 12.45 0.43
C PHE A 59 9.45 13.46 1.49
N LEU A 60 8.97 12.97 2.64
CA LEU A 60 8.53 13.83 3.75
C LEU A 60 9.64 14.74 4.24
N ARG A 61 10.87 14.20 4.35
CA ARG A 61 12.03 14.99 4.77
C ARG A 61 12.33 16.13 3.78
N LEU A 62 12.25 15.87 2.48
CA LEU A 62 12.45 16.90 1.45
C LEU A 62 11.32 17.94 1.48
N PHE A 63 10.08 17.52 1.69
CA PHE A 63 8.93 18.42 1.79
C PHE A 63 9.03 19.35 3.02
N ASP A 64 9.50 18.84 4.15
CA ASP A 64 9.76 19.64 5.35
C ASP A 64 10.86 20.69 5.11
N LEU A 65 11.90 20.36 4.34
CA LEU A 65 12.95 21.33 3.95
C LEU A 65 12.39 22.45 3.07
N CYS A 66 11.32 22.17 2.33
CA CYS A 66 10.55 23.18 1.59
C CYS A 66 9.49 23.89 2.45
N SER A 67 9.51 23.71 3.79
CA SER A 67 8.54 24.32 4.72
C SER A 67 7.09 23.97 4.42
N GLY A 68 6.84 22.80 3.82
CA GLY A 68 5.50 22.36 3.41
C GLY A 68 4.93 23.11 2.20
N ASP A 69 5.75 23.85 1.46
CA ASP A 69 5.36 24.57 0.25
C ASP A 69 5.50 23.67 -0.99
N TYR A 70 4.37 23.25 -1.56
CA TYR A 70 4.35 22.40 -2.76
C TYR A 70 4.96 23.08 -3.99
N PRO A 71 4.63 24.33 -4.36
CA PRO A 71 5.33 25.04 -5.43
C PRO A 71 6.85 25.01 -5.29
N ARG A 72 7.39 25.28 -4.10
CA ARG A 72 8.84 25.23 -3.83
C ARG A 72 9.41 23.82 -3.88
N PHE A 73 8.63 22.82 -3.51
CA PHE A 73 9.03 21.42 -3.57
C PHE A 73 9.13 20.87 -5.00
N TYR A 74 8.31 21.38 -5.93
CA TYR A 74 8.28 20.93 -7.33
C TYR A 74 9.09 21.83 -8.30
N ALA A 75 9.66 22.94 -7.82
CA ALA A 75 10.45 23.89 -8.62
C ALA A 75 11.84 23.40 -8.97
#